data_AF-A0AAJ1ICV5-F1
#
_entry.id   AF-A0AAJ1ICV5-F1
#
_cell.length_a   1.000
_cell.length_b   1.000
_cell.length_c   1.000
_cell.angle_alpha   90.00
_cell.angle_beta   90.00
_cell.angle_gamma   90.00
#
_symmetry.space_group_name_H-M   'P 1'
#
loop_
_entity.id
_entity.type
_entity.pdbx_description
1 polymer ?
#
loop_
_entity_poly.entity_id
_entity_poly.type
_entity_poly.pdbx_seq_one_letter_code
_entity_poly.pdbx_strand_id
1 'polypeptide(L)'
;MKDRARPIVSIAGRITILLFLFSVMVLLLYIQGNFQDFVDDSLIMLLNLYRYSALIFIAFAFSYILILIIAGKNTGRRILRRIIFSVAAIIFSFVFFIAAEIIITGLQPVV
;
A
#
# COMPACT_ATOMS: atom_id res chain seq x y z
N MET A 1 -23.13 21.18 -5.80
CA MET A 1 -22.09 20.13 -5.97
C MET A 1 -21.27 19.82 -4.70
N LYS A 2 -21.27 20.65 -3.64
CA LYS A 2 -20.42 20.48 -2.43
C LYS A 2 -20.69 19.23 -1.57
N ASP A 3 -21.92 18.68 -1.59
CA ASP A 3 -22.27 17.53 -0.73
C ASP A 3 -21.98 16.15 -1.32
N ARG A 4 -21.90 16.01 -2.65
CA ARG A 4 -21.66 14.71 -3.30
C ARG A 4 -20.22 14.22 -3.21
N ALA A 5 -19.25 15.11 -2.97
CA ALA A 5 -17.83 14.73 -2.88
C ALA A 5 -17.45 14.12 -1.52
N ARG A 6 -18.18 14.46 -0.45
CA ARG A 6 -17.94 13.93 0.91
C ARG A 6 -18.05 12.41 1.03
N PRO A 7 -19.08 11.73 0.49
CA PRO A 7 -19.16 10.27 0.55
C PRO A 7 -18.03 9.60 -0.24
N ILE A 8 -17.67 10.12 -1.41
CA ILE A 8 -16.58 9.60 -2.25
C ILE A 8 -15.24 9.67 -1.51
N VAL A 9 -14.91 10.83 -0.93
CA VAL A 9 -13.67 11.02 -0.13
C VAL A 9 -13.64 10.06 1.08
N SER A 10 -14.77 9.81 1.71
CA SER A 10 -14.84 8.89 2.85
C SER A 10 -14.65 7.42 2.43
N ILE A 11 -15.31 6.99 1.35
CA ILE A 11 -15.22 5.61 0.85
C ILE A 11 -13.82 5.34 0.31
N ALA A 12 -13.30 6.23 -0.54
CA ALA A 12 -11.96 6.10 -1.10
C ALA A 12 -10.90 6.02 0.01
N GLY A 13 -10.97 6.89 1.03
CA GLY A 13 -10.03 6.85 2.14
C GLY A 13 -10.08 5.54 2.94
N ARG A 14 -11.28 4.96 3.16
CA ARG A 14 -11.41 3.65 3.83
C ARG A 14 -10.82 2.52 3.00
N ILE A 15 -11.10 2.50 1.70
CA ILE A 15 -10.54 1.50 0.78
C ILE A 15 -9.01 1.60 0.77
N THR A 16 -8.44 2.80 0.66
CA THR A 16 -6.99 3.02 0.69
C THR A 16 -6.35 2.50 1.98
N ILE A 17 -6.97 2.76 3.14
CA ILE A 17 -6.47 2.26 4.43
C ILE A 17 -6.56 0.73 4.50
N LEU A 18 -7.66 0.13 4.05
CA LEU A 18 -7.82 -1.32 4.06
C LEU A 18 -6.78 -2.02 3.17
N LEU A 19 -6.51 -1.46 1.98
CA LEU A 19 -5.46 -1.97 1.09
C LEU A 19 -4.08 -1.86 1.71
N PHE A 20 -3.78 -0.76 2.40
CA PHE A 20 -2.52 -0.59 3.14
C PHE A 20 -2.38 -1.59 4.28
N LEU A 21 -3.43 -1.77 5.09
CA LEU A 21 -3.40 -2.72 6.19
C LEU A 21 -3.25 -4.16 5.69
N PHE A 22 -3.90 -4.50 4.58
CA PHE A 22 -3.75 -5.80 3.93
C PHE A 22 -2.31 -6.02 3.45
N SER A 23 -1.69 -5.06 2.75
CA SER A 23 -0.29 -5.21 2.31
C SER A 23 0.67 -5.34 3.48
N VAL A 24 0.49 -4.55 4.55
CA VAL A 24 1.29 -4.67 5.79
C VAL A 24 1.09 -6.04 6.45
N MET A 25 -0.14 -6.55 6.50
CA MET A 25 -0.42 -7.86 7.08
C MET A 25 0.30 -8.97 6.31
N VAL A 26 0.28 -8.95 4.97
CA VAL A 26 1.00 -9.93 4.14
C VAL A 26 2.51 -9.84 4.38
N LEU A 27 3.06 -8.62 4.49
CA LEU A 27 4.48 -8.42 4.81
C LEU A 27 4.85 -8.98 6.18
N LEU A 28 4.01 -8.77 7.20
CA LEU A 28 4.24 -9.31 8.54
C LEU A 28 4.20 -10.84 8.56
N LEU A 29 3.27 -11.45 7.83
CA LEU A 29 3.21 -12.91 7.68
C LEU A 29 4.47 -13.46 7.00
N TYR A 30 4.97 -12.79 5.97
CA TYR A 30 6.23 -13.15 5.33
C TYR A 30 7.40 -13.08 6.32
N ILE A 31 7.54 -11.97 7.04
CA ILE A 31 8.62 -11.77 8.02
C ILE A 31 8.56 -12.84 9.11
N GLN A 32 7.36 -13.13 9.64
CA GLN A 32 7.16 -14.14 10.66
C GLN A 32 7.51 -15.55 10.15
N GLY A 33 7.05 -15.93 8.96
CA GLY A 33 7.38 -17.23 8.37
C GLY A 33 8.88 -17.38 8.12
N ASN A 34 9.54 -16.30 7.69
CA ASN A 34 10.99 -16.28 7.49
C ASN A 34 11.78 -16.46 8.81
N PHE A 35 11.29 -15.91 9.94
CA PHE A 35 11.91 -16.15 11.25
C PHE A 35 11.72 -17.56 11.79
N GLN A 36 10.80 -18.33 11.21
CA GLN A 36 10.54 -19.72 11.58
C GLN A 36 11.26 -20.70 10.65
N ASP A 37 12.20 -20.21 9.82
CA ASP A 37 12.98 -20.98 8.83
C ASP A 37 12.13 -21.78 7.82
N PHE A 38 10.88 -21.35 7.56
CA PHE A 38 10.03 -21.93 6.52
C PHE A 38 10.48 -21.49 5.12
N VAL A 39 11.58 -22.01 4.58
CA VAL A 39 12.03 -21.69 3.21
C VAL A 39 11.29 -22.54 2.18
N ASP A 40 9.99 -22.31 2.06
CA ASP A 40 9.09 -23.06 1.18
C ASP A 40 8.33 -22.14 0.20
N ASP A 41 7.69 -22.73 -0.81
CA ASP A 41 6.87 -22.04 -1.83
C ASP A 41 5.85 -21.04 -1.25
N SER A 42 5.43 -21.25 0.00
CA SER A 42 4.52 -20.36 0.73
C SER A 42 5.13 -18.96 0.98
N LEU A 43 6.42 -18.85 1.27
CA LEU A 43 7.07 -17.54 1.44
C LEU A 43 7.19 -16.78 0.12
N ILE A 44 7.52 -17.49 -0.97
CA ILE A 44 7.56 -16.92 -2.31
C ILE A 44 6.16 -16.46 -2.73
N MET A 45 5.12 -17.24 -2.41
CA MET A 45 3.73 -16.84 -2.61
C MET A 45 3.38 -15.57 -1.82
N LEU A 46 3.79 -15.47 -0.55
CA LEU A 46 3.56 -14.28 0.28
C LEU A 46 4.28 -13.04 -0.27
N LEU A 47 5.52 -13.17 -0.76
CA LEU A 47 6.24 -12.08 -1.42
C LEU A 47 5.54 -11.61 -2.70
N ASN A 48 5.06 -12.55 -3.53
CA ASN A 48 4.30 -12.21 -4.72
C ASN A 48 2.97 -11.53 -4.38
N LEU A 49 2.26 -12.03 -3.37
CA LEU A 49 1.02 -11.43 -2.88
C LEU A 49 1.25 -10.02 -2.33
N TYR A 50 2.34 -9.82 -1.59
CA TYR A 50 2.78 -8.50 -1.13
C TYR A 50 3.04 -7.58 -2.33
N ARG A 51 3.76 -8.04 -3.34
CA ARG A 51 4.08 -7.27 -4.55
C ARG A 51 2.82 -6.75 -5.24
N TYR A 52 1.85 -7.61 -5.52
CA TYR A 52 0.62 -7.22 -6.20
C TYR A 52 -0.25 -6.32 -5.33
N SER A 53 -0.39 -6.63 -4.03
CA SER A 53 -1.19 -5.82 -3.11
C SER A 53 -0.58 -4.43 -2.90
N ALA A 54 0.74 -4.31 -2.82
CA ALA A 54 1.45 -3.03 -2.73
C ALA A 54 1.25 -2.17 -3.98
N LEU A 55 1.32 -2.74 -5.19
CA LEU A 55 1.04 -2.01 -6.44
C LEU A 55 -0.40 -1.48 -6.47
N ILE A 56 -1.37 -2.32 -6.13
CA ILE A 56 -2.79 -1.93 -6.08
C ILE A 56 -2.99 -0.81 -5.05
N PHE A 57 -2.40 -0.95 -3.85
CA PHE A 57 -2.44 0.08 -2.82
C PHE A 57 -1.86 1.40 -3.33
N ILE A 58 -0.66 1.39 -3.93
CA ILE A 58 0.02 2.59 -4.43
C ILE A 58 -0.86 3.31 -5.46
N ALA A 59 -1.42 2.58 -6.44
CA ALA A 59 -2.31 3.15 -7.45
C ALA A 59 -3.57 3.80 -6.84
N PHE A 60 -4.18 3.13 -5.84
CA PHE A 60 -5.33 3.68 -5.12
C PHE A 60 -4.98 4.87 -4.24
N ALA A 61 -3.82 4.87 -3.59
CA ALA A 61 -3.35 5.95 -2.74
C ALA A 61 -3.06 7.22 -3.57
N PHE A 62 -2.44 7.07 -4.74
CA PHE A 62 -2.29 8.18 -5.69
C PHE A 62 -3.64 8.75 -6.12
N SER A 63 -4.57 7.88 -6.51
CA SER A 63 -5.93 8.29 -6.88
C SER A 63 -6.66 9.00 -5.73
N TYR A 64 -6.49 8.53 -4.48
CA TYR A 64 -7.05 9.17 -3.29
C TYR A 64 -6.48 10.57 -3.04
N ILE A 65 -5.16 10.75 -3.20
CA ILE A 65 -4.52 12.06 -3.09
C ILE A 65 -5.07 13.03 -4.14
N LEU A 66 -5.25 12.58 -5.39
CA LEU A 66 -5.87 13.41 -6.45
C LEU A 66 -7.31 13.83 -6.08
N ILE A 67 -8.12 12.89 -5.59
CA ILE A 67 -9.48 13.17 -5.10
C ILE A 67 -9.45 14.21 -3.97
N LEU A 68 -8.51 14.08 -3.02
CA LEU A 68 -8.35 15.02 -1.91
C LEU A 68 -7.96 16.42 -2.39
N ILE A 69 -7.09 16.54 -3.39
CA ILE A 69 -6.67 17.84 -3.95
C ILE A 69 -7.85 18.50 -4.67
N ILE A 70 -8.59 17.76 -5.50
CA ILE A 70 -9.73 18.29 -6.28
C ILE A 70 -10.90 18.68 -5.37
N ALA A 71 -11.25 17.83 -4.40
CA ALA A 71 -12.37 18.07 -3.49
C ALA A 71 -12.01 19.04 -2.33
N GLY A 72 -10.71 19.32 -2.15
CA GLY A 72 -10.15 19.86 -0.92
C GLY A 72 -10.10 21.38 -0.77
N LYS A 73 -10.80 22.16 -1.60
CA LYS A 73 -10.66 23.63 -1.60
C LYS A 73 -10.98 24.35 -0.27
N ASN A 74 -11.68 23.72 0.69
CA ASN A 74 -12.18 24.41 1.91
C ASN A 74 -11.88 23.74 3.27
N THR A 75 -10.97 22.77 3.39
CA THR A 75 -10.76 22.03 4.68
C THR A 75 -9.31 22.01 5.20
N GLY A 76 -8.41 22.79 4.59
CA GLY A 76 -7.07 23.15 5.06
C GLY A 76 -6.28 22.06 5.79
N ARG A 77 -6.19 22.17 7.12
CA ARG A 77 -5.32 21.31 7.96
C ARG A 77 -5.68 19.81 7.95
N ARG A 78 -6.96 19.44 7.82
CA ARG A 78 -7.36 18.01 7.84
C ARG A 78 -6.98 17.29 6.55
N ILE A 79 -7.04 17.99 5.41
CA ILE A 79 -6.65 17.43 4.11
C ILE A 79 -5.14 17.25 4.06
N LEU A 80 -4.40 18.25 4.52
CA LEU A 80 -2.93 18.17 4.55
C LEU A 80 -2.43 16.96 5.34
N ARG A 81 -3.00 16.71 6.53
CA ARG A 81 -2.67 15.50 7.31
C ARG A 81 -2.94 14.20 6.54
N ARG A 82 -4.09 14.09 5.88
CA ARG A 82 -4.44 12.89 5.09
C ARG A 82 -3.49 12.67 3.91
N ILE A 83 -3.07 13.75 3.24
CA ILE A 83 -2.07 13.69 2.17
C ILE A 83 -0.73 13.22 2.74
N ILE A 84 -0.26 13.82 3.83
CA ILE A 84 1.01 13.42 4.47
C ILE A 84 1.00 11.93 4.85
N PHE A 85 -0.08 11.44 5.48
CA PHE A 85 -0.19 10.03 5.82
C PHE A 85 -0.23 9.13 4.58
N SER A 86 -0.93 9.53 3.52
CA SER A 86 -0.99 8.76 2.27
C SER A 86 0.37 8.69 1.60
N VAL A 87 1.11 9.80 1.56
CA VAL A 87 2.48 9.86 1.02
C VAL A 87 3.44 9.01 1.85
N ALA A 88 3.38 9.09 3.17
CA ALA A 88 4.20 8.26 4.06
C ALA A 88 3.92 6.75 3.83
N ALA A 89 2.65 6.36 3.68
CA ALA A 89 2.27 4.99 3.40
C ALA A 89 2.72 4.51 2.01
N ILE A 90 2.70 5.39 0.99
CA ILE A 90 3.27 5.12 -0.34
C ILE A 90 4.77 4.88 -0.23
N ILE A 91 5.51 5.77 0.43
CA ILE A 91 6.96 5.64 0.60
C ILE A 91 7.29 4.33 1.32
N PHE A 92 6.61 4.05 2.43
CA PHE A 92 6.77 2.78 3.16
C PHE A 92 6.56 1.57 2.23
N SER A 93 5.42 1.54 1.52
CA SER A 93 5.08 0.40 0.66
C SER A 93 6.06 0.26 -0.50
N PHE A 94 6.55 1.36 -1.05
CA PHE A 94 7.52 1.38 -2.15
C PHE A 94 8.90 0.87 -1.73
N VAL A 95 9.39 1.27 -0.54
CA VAL A 95 10.67 0.76 0.00
C VAL A 95 10.61 -0.76 0.15
N PHE A 96 9.55 -1.29 0.77
CA PHE A 96 9.39 -2.73 0.93
C PHE A 96 9.07 -3.45 -0.38
N PHE A 97 8.45 -2.79 -1.35
CA PHE A 97 8.25 -3.34 -2.70
C PHE A 97 9.60 -3.59 -3.39
N ILE A 98 10.52 -2.63 -3.33
CA ILE A 98 11.88 -2.80 -3.87
C ILE A 98 12.60 -3.93 -3.14
N ALA A 99 12.52 -3.99 -1.81
CA ALA A 99 13.13 -5.06 -1.04
C ALA A 99 12.58 -6.44 -1.44
N ALA A 100 11.26 -6.57 -1.60
CA ALA A 100 10.63 -7.80 -2.05
C ALA A 100 11.11 -8.20 -3.46
N GLU A 101 11.22 -7.24 -4.39
CA GLU A 101 11.70 -7.55 -5.74
C GLU A 101 13.16 -8.00 -5.79
N ILE A 102 14.03 -7.39 -4.98
CA ILE A 102 15.43 -7.83 -4.86
C ILE A 102 15.49 -9.28 -4.37
N ILE A 103 14.67 -9.63 -3.36
CA ILE A 103 14.62 -10.98 -2.82
C ILE A 103 14.11 -11.98 -3.88
N ILE A 104 12.99 -11.67 -4.54
CA ILE A 104 12.42 -12.55 -5.58
C ILE A 104 13.42 -12.75 -6.72
N THR A 105 14.05 -11.68 -7.19
CA THR A 105 15.04 -11.74 -8.29
C THR A 105 16.26 -12.56 -7.88
N GLY A 106 16.73 -12.44 -6.63
CA GLY A 106 17.83 -13.23 -6.08
C GLY A 106 17.50 -14.71 -5.87
N LEU A 107 16.22 -15.08 -5.84
CA LEU A 107 15.75 -16.47 -5.74
C LEU A 107 15.53 -17.14 -7.10
N GLN A 108 15.49 -16.38 -8.19
CA GLN A 108 15.40 -16.97 -9.54
C GLN A 108 16.77 -17.54 -9.96
N PRO A 109 16.84 -18.77 -10.48
CA PRO A 109 18.09 -19.30 -11.01
C PRO A 109 18.55 -18.40 -12.17
N VAL A 110 19.81 -17.96 -12.13
CA VAL A 110 20.45 -17.27 -13.25
C VAL A 110 20.50 -18.27 -14.42
N VAL A 111 19.64 -18.07 -15.41
CA VAL A 111 19.63 -18.84 -16.66
C VAL A 111 20.79 -18.39 -17.54
#